data_AF-A0A0Q8GGC5-F1
#
_entry.id   AF-A0A0Q8GGC5-F1
#
_cell.length_a   1.000
_cell.length_b   1.000
_cell.length_c   1.000
_cell.angle_alpha   90.00
_cell.angle_beta   90.00
_cell.angle_gamma   90.00
#
_symmetry.space_group_name_H-M   'P 1'
#
loop_
_entity.id
_entity.type
_entity.pdbx_description
1 polymer ?
#
loop_
_entity_poly.entity_id
_entity_poly.type
_entity_poly.pdbx_seq_one_letter_code
_entity_poly.pdbx_strand_id
1 'polypeptide(L)'
;MRARRRLALASLSAAALVAMAAGCAVELQNIKPAQALAREALPEGERYIGWRVFQQKCASCHGAAATGSAAAPDLLPRLREMGSHQFVGLVLRRYDWILAAAESNPQAAGQSAMVEKVLLGREAALVMPAWQGDPTVTAHIIDLYAYLAARADGTQGPGRPAP
;
A
#
# COMPACT_ATOMS: atom_id res chain seq x y z
N MET A 1 -55.25 -7.11 18.83
CA MET A 1 -54.57 -7.84 17.72
C MET A 1 -53.63 -7.00 16.84
N ARG A 2 -53.93 -5.72 16.54
CA ARG A 2 -53.10 -4.88 15.65
C ARG A 2 -51.70 -4.54 16.20
N ALA A 3 -51.53 -4.37 17.51
CA ALA A 3 -50.23 -4.07 18.14
C ALA A 3 -49.23 -5.24 18.05
N ARG A 4 -49.69 -6.48 18.28
CA ARG A 4 -48.85 -7.70 18.13
C ARG A 4 -48.37 -7.92 16.70
N ARG A 5 -49.20 -7.59 15.70
CA ARG A 5 -48.80 -7.60 14.28
C ARG A 5 -47.74 -6.54 13.95
N ARG A 6 -47.83 -5.33 14.54
CA ARG A 6 -46.84 -4.26 14.33
C ARG A 6 -45.48 -4.59 14.96
N LEU A 7 -45.46 -5.20 16.14
CA LEU A 7 -44.23 -5.69 16.78
C LEU A 7 -43.57 -6.82 15.98
N ALA A 8 -44.36 -7.77 15.45
CA ALA A 8 -43.84 -8.86 14.62
C ALA A 8 -43.27 -8.38 13.27
N LEU A 9 -43.90 -7.38 12.64
CA LEU A 9 -43.39 -6.76 11.41
C LEU A 9 -42.09 -5.96 11.67
N ALA A 10 -42.00 -5.24 12.79
CA ALA A 10 -40.79 -4.51 13.16
C ALA A 10 -39.60 -5.44 13.47
N SER A 11 -39.84 -6.60 14.08
CA SER A 11 -38.79 -7.58 14.37
C SER A 11 -38.30 -8.32 13.11
N LEU A 12 -39.17 -8.57 12.13
CA LEU A 12 -38.75 -9.13 10.83
C LEU A 12 -37.87 -8.13 10.03
N SER A 13 -38.23 -6.84 10.03
CA SER A 13 -37.44 -5.81 9.35
C SER A 13 -36.06 -5.63 9.99
N ALA A 14 -35.97 -5.67 11.32
CA ALA A 14 -34.69 -5.57 12.04
C ALA A 14 -33.77 -6.77 11.75
N ALA A 15 -34.32 -7.99 11.69
CA ALA A 15 -33.54 -9.19 11.39
C ALA A 15 -32.99 -9.19 9.95
N ALA A 16 -33.76 -8.69 8.99
CA ALA A 16 -33.31 -8.57 7.59
C ALA A 16 -32.16 -7.57 7.41
N LEU A 17 -32.19 -6.44 8.13
CA LEU A 17 -31.11 -5.45 8.15
C LEU A 17 -29.81 -6.00 8.76
N VAL A 18 -29.90 -6.79 9.84
CA VAL A 18 -28.72 -7.43 10.45
C VAL A 18 -28.12 -8.51 9.53
N ALA A 19 -28.96 -9.28 8.83
CA ALA A 19 -28.49 -10.29 7.88
C ALA A 19 -27.79 -9.68 6.65
N MET A 20 -28.30 -8.56 6.10
CA MET A 20 -27.64 -7.83 5.02
C MET A 20 -26.29 -7.24 5.45
N ALA A 21 -26.20 -6.69 6.66
CA ALA A 21 -24.93 -6.16 7.18
C ALA A 21 -23.87 -7.26 7.41
N ALA A 22 -24.30 -8.47 7.80
CA ALA A 22 -23.41 -9.62 7.96
C ALA A 22 -22.90 -10.17 6.61
N GLY A 23 -23.71 -10.08 5.54
CA GLY A 23 -23.30 -10.49 4.19
C GLY A 23 -22.11 -9.70 3.65
N CYS A 24 -22.08 -8.38 3.87
CA CYS A 24 -20.95 -7.53 3.47
C CYS A 24 -19.65 -7.85 4.24
N ALA A 25 -19.74 -8.42 5.45
CA ALA A 25 -18.58 -8.73 6.28
C ALA A 25 -17.84 -10.01 5.82
N VAL A 26 -18.55 -10.98 5.25
CA VAL A 26 -17.98 -12.27 4.81
C VAL A 26 -17.03 -12.10 3.63
N GLU A 27 -17.34 -11.23 2.69
CA GLU A 27 -16.51 -11.00 1.49
C GLU A 27 -15.22 -10.22 1.83
N LEU A 28 -15.28 -9.34 2.84
CA LEU A 28 -14.12 -8.56 3.32
C LEU A 28 -13.18 -9.37 4.25
N GLN A 29 -13.70 -10.34 5.01
CA GLN A 29 -12.89 -11.15 5.92
C GLN A 29 -11.93 -12.09 5.19
N ASN A 30 -12.25 -12.51 3.96
CA ASN A 30 -11.44 -13.47 3.21
C ASN A 30 -10.26 -12.82 2.46
N ILE A 31 -10.25 -11.50 2.28
CA ILE A 31 -9.22 -10.80 1.50
C ILE A 31 -7.86 -10.80 2.21
N LYS A 32 -7.83 -10.51 3.51
CA LYS A 32 -6.58 -10.46 4.29
C LYS A 32 -5.84 -11.80 4.32
N PRO A 33 -6.49 -12.95 4.65
CA PRO A 33 -5.81 -14.23 4.60
C PRO A 33 -5.41 -14.62 3.17
N ALA A 34 -6.23 -14.33 2.15
CA ALA A 34 -5.87 -14.57 0.75
C ALA A 34 -4.64 -13.75 0.30
N GLN A 35 -4.54 -12.49 0.73
CA GLN A 35 -3.37 -11.63 0.46
C GLN A 35 -2.12 -12.13 1.19
N ALA A 36 -2.24 -12.58 2.44
CA ALA A 36 -1.13 -13.16 3.18
C ALA A 36 -0.61 -14.44 2.48
N LEU A 37 -1.50 -15.34 2.08
CA LEU A 37 -1.14 -16.54 1.31
C LEU A 37 -0.52 -16.20 -0.04
N ALA A 38 -1.04 -15.19 -0.75
CA ALA A 38 -0.46 -14.73 -2.01
C ALA A 38 0.93 -14.11 -1.84
N ARG A 39 1.20 -13.41 -0.73
CA ARG A 39 2.54 -12.90 -0.38
C ARG A 39 3.51 -14.03 -0.04
N GLU A 40 3.04 -15.05 0.66
CA GLU A 40 3.85 -16.20 1.07
C GLU A 40 4.11 -17.18 -0.08
N ALA A 41 3.21 -17.25 -1.06
CA ALA A 41 3.34 -18.08 -2.25
C ALA A 41 4.34 -17.54 -3.31
N LEU A 42 4.94 -16.35 -3.11
CA LEU A 42 5.91 -15.80 -4.05
C LEU A 42 7.22 -16.61 -4.03
N PRO A 43 7.65 -17.20 -5.16
CA PRO A 43 8.88 -17.98 -5.26
C PRO A 43 10.12 -17.24 -4.74
N GLU A 44 11.05 -17.97 -4.12
CA GLU A 44 12.25 -17.35 -3.51
C GLU A 44 13.17 -16.65 -4.53
N GLY A 45 13.20 -17.14 -5.77
CA GLY A 45 13.92 -16.50 -6.88
C GLY A 45 13.44 -15.08 -7.20
N GLU A 46 12.16 -14.78 -6.96
CA GLU A 46 11.58 -13.46 -7.13
C GLU A 46 12.11 -12.47 -6.09
N ARG A 47 12.39 -12.94 -4.85
CA ARG A 47 12.98 -12.10 -3.79
C ARG A 47 14.38 -11.62 -4.16
N TYR A 48 15.21 -12.48 -4.76
CA TYR A 48 16.57 -12.10 -5.17
C TYR A 48 16.55 -11.03 -6.28
N ILE A 49 15.70 -11.20 -7.28
CA ILE A 49 15.56 -10.22 -8.37
C ILE A 49 15.02 -8.89 -7.82
N GLY A 50 14.01 -8.94 -6.95
CA GLY A 50 13.48 -7.77 -6.26
C GLY A 50 14.54 -7.02 -5.46
N TRP A 51 15.36 -7.75 -4.70
CA TRP A 51 16.51 -7.17 -3.99
C TRP A 51 17.49 -6.49 -4.95
N ARG A 52 17.83 -7.11 -6.08
CA ARG A 52 18.74 -6.53 -7.08
C ARG A 52 18.22 -5.21 -7.62
N VAL A 53 16.93 -5.16 -7.98
CA VAL A 53 16.29 -3.93 -8.48
C VAL A 53 16.27 -2.87 -7.38
N PHE A 54 15.91 -3.24 -6.15
CA PHE A 54 15.89 -2.32 -5.00
C PHE A 54 17.27 -1.69 -4.76
N GLN A 55 18.33 -2.50 -4.74
CA GLN A 55 19.70 -2.00 -4.57
C GLN A 55 20.12 -1.03 -5.68
N GLN A 56 19.72 -1.31 -6.92
CA GLN A 56 20.11 -0.52 -8.09
C GLN A 56 19.33 0.79 -8.23
N LYS A 57 18.07 0.82 -7.82
CA LYS A 57 17.13 1.91 -8.16
C LYS A 57 16.61 2.69 -6.96
N CYS A 58 16.56 2.09 -5.77
CA CYS A 58 15.82 2.63 -4.63
C CYS A 58 16.67 2.85 -3.38
N ALA A 59 17.68 2.01 -3.16
CA ALA A 59 18.46 1.97 -1.92
C ALA A 59 19.27 3.25 -1.65
N SER A 60 19.61 4.04 -2.68
CA SER A 60 20.34 5.31 -2.51
C SER A 60 19.56 6.32 -1.66
N CYS A 61 18.23 6.29 -1.71
CA CYS A 61 17.35 7.19 -0.97
C CYS A 61 16.72 6.47 0.23
N HIS A 62 16.20 5.26 0.04
CA HIS A 62 15.48 4.52 1.09
C HIS A 62 16.39 3.68 1.99
N GLY A 63 17.71 3.76 1.80
CA GLY A 63 18.70 2.98 2.52
C GLY A 63 18.80 1.54 2.00
N ALA A 64 19.97 0.91 2.13
CA ALA A 64 20.20 -0.47 1.67
C ALA A 64 19.28 -1.49 2.35
N ALA A 65 18.80 -1.19 3.56
CA ALA A 65 17.86 -2.02 4.28
C ALA A 65 16.39 -1.60 4.07
N ALA A 66 16.06 -0.64 3.19
CA ALA A 66 14.71 -0.08 3.05
C ALA A 66 14.14 0.59 4.32
N THR A 67 15.00 0.85 5.32
CA THR A 67 14.66 1.45 6.62
C THR A 67 14.70 2.99 6.60
N GLY A 68 14.80 3.58 5.41
CA GLY A 68 14.87 5.02 5.23
C GLY A 68 16.26 5.62 5.44
N SER A 69 16.35 6.91 5.16
CA SER A 69 17.53 7.75 5.39
C SER A 69 17.09 9.20 5.62
N ALA A 70 18.03 10.13 5.75
CA ALA A 70 17.72 11.56 5.74
C ALA A 70 17.06 12.02 4.42
N ALA A 71 17.26 11.28 3.32
CA ALA A 71 16.75 11.61 1.99
C ALA A 71 15.32 11.09 1.73
N ALA A 72 14.91 9.97 2.32
CA ALA A 72 13.62 9.34 2.06
C ALA A 72 13.15 8.44 3.23
N PRO A 73 11.85 8.20 3.39
CA PRO A 73 11.30 7.51 4.55
C PRO A 73 11.60 6.00 4.56
N ASP A 74 11.42 5.40 5.74
CA ASP A 74 11.31 3.95 5.93
C ASP A 74 10.11 3.40 5.15
N LEU A 75 10.37 2.38 4.33
CA LEU A 75 9.37 1.74 3.50
C LEU A 75 8.62 0.64 4.26
N LEU A 76 9.26 0.00 5.24
CA LEU A 76 8.74 -1.22 5.86
C LEU A 76 7.38 -1.02 6.53
N PRO A 77 7.12 0.06 7.31
CA PRO A 77 5.81 0.27 7.92
C PRO A 77 4.67 0.37 6.89
N ARG A 78 4.91 1.08 5.77
CA ARG A 78 3.89 1.22 4.71
C ARG A 78 3.65 -0.09 3.98
N LEU A 79 4.69 -0.86 3.73
CA LEU A 79 4.57 -2.13 2.98
C LEU A 79 3.81 -3.21 3.74
N ARG A 80 3.75 -3.16 5.08
CA ARG A 80 2.88 -4.05 5.87
C ARG A 80 1.41 -3.85 5.50
N GLU A 81 1.01 -2.60 5.33
CA GLU A 81 -0.38 -2.20 5.10
C GLU A 81 -0.73 -2.14 3.60
N MET A 82 0.27 -2.01 2.72
CA MET A 82 0.11 -1.79 1.29
C MET A 82 0.02 -3.09 0.49
N GLY A 83 -1.02 -3.21 -0.34
CA GLY A 83 -1.15 -4.26 -1.34
C GLY A 83 -0.28 -4.03 -2.57
N SER A 84 -0.02 -5.08 -3.36
CA SER A 84 0.80 -5.04 -4.58
C SER A 84 0.30 -4.02 -5.60
N HIS A 85 -1.01 -3.90 -5.81
CA HIS A 85 -1.58 -2.94 -6.76
C HIS A 85 -1.28 -1.48 -6.40
N GLN A 86 -1.43 -1.13 -5.13
CA GLN A 86 -1.13 0.21 -4.63
C GLN A 86 0.37 0.51 -4.70
N PHE A 87 1.21 -0.49 -4.41
CA PHE A 87 2.65 -0.39 -4.59
C PHE A 87 3.03 -0.12 -6.06
N VAL A 88 2.49 -0.88 -7.00
CA VAL A 88 2.73 -0.70 -8.45
C VAL A 88 2.25 0.69 -8.91
N GLY A 89 1.07 1.12 -8.47
CA GLY A 89 0.52 2.44 -8.77
C GLY A 89 1.41 3.58 -8.29
N LEU A 90 1.91 3.48 -7.05
CA LEU A 90 2.81 4.45 -6.45
C LEU A 90 4.19 4.46 -7.13
N VAL A 91 4.81 3.30 -7.33
CA VAL A 91 6.18 3.22 -7.88
C VAL A 91 6.24 3.58 -9.35
N LEU A 92 5.32 3.05 -10.16
CA LEU A 92 5.35 3.30 -11.60
C LEU A 92 4.77 4.66 -11.94
N ARG A 93 3.69 5.10 -11.29
CA ARG A 93 2.91 6.26 -11.75
C ARG A 93 2.80 7.38 -10.72
N ARG A 94 3.22 7.15 -9.47
CA ARG A 94 3.06 8.08 -8.34
C ARG A 94 1.61 8.48 -8.05
N TYR A 95 0.64 7.77 -8.63
CA TYR A 95 -0.77 8.17 -8.66
C TYR A 95 -1.37 8.18 -7.24
N ASP A 96 -1.01 7.17 -6.45
CA ASP A 96 -1.58 6.98 -5.11
C ASP A 96 -1.00 7.94 -4.06
N TRP A 97 0.20 8.52 -4.27
CA TRP A 97 0.77 9.51 -3.35
C TRP A 97 0.03 10.85 -3.43
N ILE A 98 -0.33 11.29 -4.64
CA ILE A 98 -1.07 12.54 -4.84
C ILE A 98 -2.47 12.42 -4.22
N LEU A 99 -3.11 11.25 -4.37
CA LEU A 99 -4.44 10.98 -3.80
C LEU A 99 -4.37 10.77 -2.28
N ALA A 100 -3.44 10.00 -1.75
CA ALA A 100 -3.28 9.81 -0.30
C ALA A 100 -2.90 11.11 0.43
N ALA A 101 -2.09 11.97 -0.20
CA ALA A 101 -1.81 13.31 0.31
C ALA A 101 -3.09 14.19 0.35
N ALA A 102 -3.98 14.04 -0.64
CA ALA A 102 -5.27 14.74 -0.68
C ALA A 102 -6.29 14.18 0.33
N GLU A 103 -6.33 12.86 0.53
CA GLU A 103 -7.24 12.18 1.46
C GLU A 103 -6.87 12.40 2.92
N SER A 104 -5.56 12.55 3.22
CA SER A 104 -5.09 12.79 4.59
C SER A 104 -5.41 14.20 5.14
N ASN A 105 -6.04 15.09 4.36
CA ASN A 105 -6.45 16.42 4.84
C ASN A 105 -7.78 16.93 4.23
N PRO A 106 -8.94 16.53 4.77
CA PRO A 106 -10.25 17.03 4.34
C PRO A 106 -10.52 18.51 4.66
N GLN A 107 -9.67 19.15 5.48
CA GLN A 107 -9.70 20.60 5.76
C GLN A 107 -8.72 21.41 4.89
N ALA A 108 -8.14 20.83 3.83
CA ALA A 108 -7.32 21.55 2.85
C ALA A 108 -8.13 22.46 1.91
N ALA A 109 -9.17 23.14 2.41
CA ALA A 109 -9.65 24.40 1.84
C ALA A 109 -8.64 25.50 2.22
N GLY A 110 -7.44 25.39 1.64
CA GLY A 110 -6.27 26.21 1.95
C GLY A 110 -5.15 25.93 0.97
N GLN A 111 -5.50 25.82 -0.31
CA GLN A 111 -4.59 25.47 -1.41
C GLN A 111 -3.43 26.46 -1.58
N SER A 112 -3.46 27.63 -0.92
CA SER A 112 -2.42 28.65 -1.09
C SER A 112 -1.06 28.27 -0.48
N ALA A 113 -1.02 27.62 0.69
CA ALA A 113 0.25 27.38 1.38
C ALA A 113 1.08 26.23 0.77
N MET A 114 0.41 25.21 0.22
CA MET A 114 1.08 24.08 -0.45
C MET A 114 1.48 24.46 -1.87
N VAL A 115 0.61 25.19 -2.60
CA VAL A 115 0.92 25.72 -3.93
C VAL A 115 2.08 26.72 -3.86
N GLU A 116 2.14 27.55 -2.82
CA GLU A 116 3.26 28.49 -2.62
C GLU A 116 4.59 27.78 -2.33
N LYS A 117 4.60 26.65 -1.60
CA LYS A 117 5.82 25.85 -1.38
C LYS A 117 6.34 25.19 -2.65
N VAL A 118 5.43 24.75 -3.52
CA VAL A 118 5.72 24.20 -4.85
C VAL A 118 6.22 25.30 -5.80
N LEU A 119 5.60 26.48 -5.78
CA LEU A 119 5.97 27.64 -6.62
C LEU A 119 7.29 28.29 -6.18
N LEU A 120 7.60 28.33 -4.88
CA LEU A 120 8.83 28.90 -4.34
C LEU A 120 10.05 27.98 -4.49
N GLY A 121 9.90 26.78 -5.05
CA GLY A 121 11.00 25.83 -5.26
C GLY A 121 11.71 25.41 -3.96
N ARG A 122 11.11 25.68 -2.80
CA ARG A 122 11.67 25.35 -1.47
C ARG A 122 11.48 23.89 -1.11
N GLU A 123 10.75 23.15 -1.93
CA GLU A 123 10.77 21.69 -1.95
C GLU A 123 11.67 21.22 -3.10
N ALA A 124 12.98 21.39 -2.92
CA ALA A 124 13.94 20.39 -3.35
C ALA A 124 13.81 19.12 -2.49
N ALA A 125 12.57 18.71 -2.18
CA ALA A 125 12.30 17.40 -1.61
C ALA A 125 12.78 16.42 -2.67
N LEU A 126 13.61 15.46 -2.31
CA LEU A 126 13.98 14.35 -3.18
C LEU A 126 12.69 13.63 -3.57
N VAL A 127 12.13 14.05 -4.70
CA VAL A 127 10.88 13.55 -5.22
C VAL A 127 11.17 12.14 -5.70
N MET A 128 10.58 11.14 -5.05
CA MET A 128 10.60 9.77 -5.55
C MET A 128 10.15 9.79 -7.03
N PRO A 129 11.03 9.38 -7.97
CA PRO A 129 10.71 9.44 -9.38
C PRO A 129 9.62 8.42 -9.72
N ALA A 130 8.89 8.70 -10.79
CA ALA A 130 7.99 7.72 -11.38
C ALA A 130 8.81 6.79 -12.29
N TRP A 131 8.66 5.48 -12.10
CA TRP A 131 9.52 4.46 -12.73
C TRP A 131 8.90 3.77 -13.96
N GLN A 132 7.73 4.22 -14.44
CA GLN A 132 7.06 3.64 -15.62
C GLN A 132 7.91 3.64 -16.91
N GLY A 133 8.90 4.52 -17.01
CA GLY A 133 9.82 4.58 -18.15
C GLY A 133 11.04 3.65 -18.03
N ASP A 134 11.26 3.03 -16.87
CA ASP A 134 12.41 2.16 -16.63
C ASP A 134 12.03 0.69 -16.86
N PRO A 135 12.62 0.02 -17.86
CA PRO A 135 12.26 -1.35 -18.20
C PRO A 135 12.67 -2.35 -17.11
N THR A 136 13.74 -2.08 -16.36
CA THR A 136 14.20 -2.95 -15.27
C THR A 136 13.20 -2.90 -14.12
N VAL A 137 12.72 -1.71 -13.75
CA VAL A 137 11.71 -1.58 -12.68
C VAL A 137 10.38 -2.14 -13.13
N THR A 138 9.95 -1.85 -14.36
CA THR A 138 8.64 -2.28 -14.86
C THR A 138 8.55 -3.81 -15.00
N ALA A 139 9.60 -4.45 -15.53
CA ALA A 139 9.64 -5.90 -15.71
C ALA A 139 9.64 -6.67 -14.37
N HIS A 140 10.18 -6.05 -13.32
CA HIS A 140 10.43 -6.70 -12.03
C HIS A 140 9.69 -6.01 -10.88
N ILE A 141 8.58 -5.31 -11.18
CA ILE A 141 7.86 -4.55 -10.16
C ILE A 141 7.23 -5.46 -9.10
N ILE A 142 6.81 -6.66 -9.50
CA ILE A 142 6.24 -7.66 -8.60
C ILE A 142 7.36 -8.32 -7.77
N ASP A 143 8.50 -8.64 -8.37
CA ASP A 143 9.68 -9.13 -7.66
C ASP A 143 10.13 -8.12 -6.58
N LEU A 144 10.15 -6.83 -6.94
CA LEU A 144 10.48 -5.74 -6.02
C LEU A 144 9.49 -5.67 -4.85
N TYR A 145 8.19 -5.81 -5.13
CA TYR A 145 7.18 -5.90 -4.08
C TYR A 145 7.40 -7.13 -3.20
N ALA A 146 7.67 -8.30 -3.78
CA ALA A 146 7.90 -9.55 -3.06
C ALA A 146 9.04 -9.41 -2.03
N TYR A 147 10.16 -8.83 -2.47
CA TYR A 147 11.29 -8.55 -1.59
C TYR A 147 10.90 -7.60 -0.44
N LEU A 148 10.30 -6.45 -0.74
CA LEU A 148 9.98 -5.44 0.27
C LEU A 148 8.87 -5.88 1.22
N ALA A 149 7.87 -6.64 0.75
CA ALA A 149 6.84 -7.22 1.58
C ALA A 149 7.44 -8.25 2.55
N ALA A 150 8.30 -9.15 2.07
CA ALA A 150 9.00 -10.11 2.94
C ALA A 150 9.89 -9.41 3.98
N ARG A 151 10.52 -8.28 3.62
CA ARG A 151 11.26 -7.44 4.58
C ARG A 151 10.33 -6.82 5.63
N ALA A 152 9.18 -6.32 5.21
CA ALA A 152 8.20 -5.67 6.08
C ALA A 152 7.56 -6.65 7.07
N ASP A 153 7.33 -7.88 6.61
CA ASP A 153 6.75 -9.00 7.37
C ASP A 153 7.81 -9.73 8.23
N GLY A 154 9.09 -9.40 8.08
CA GLY A 154 10.19 -9.97 8.86
C GLY A 154 10.67 -11.35 8.40
N THR A 155 10.11 -11.88 7.31
CA THR A 155 10.51 -13.16 6.70
C THR A 155 11.79 -13.03 5.87
N GLN A 156 12.21 -11.81 5.53
CA GLN A 156 13.48 -11.50 4.88
C GLN A 156 14.32 -10.54 5.75
N GLY A 157 15.60 -10.89 5.98
CA GLY A 157 16.55 -10.06 6.72
C GLY A 157 17.13 -8.89 5.89
N PRO A 158 17.83 -7.93 6.55
CA PRO A 158 18.47 -6.79 5.90
C PRO A 158 19.70 -7.24 5.11
N GLY A 159 19.50 -7.58 3.85
CA GLY A 159 20.59 -8.02 2.99
C GLY A 159 20.11 -8.79 1.77
N ARG A 160 21.08 -9.42 1.12
CA ARG A 160 20.84 -10.30 -0.02
C ARG A 160 20.01 -11.52 0.44
N PRO A 161 18.90 -11.85 -0.23
CA PRO A 161 18.17 -13.09 0.01
C PRO A 161 19.05 -14.33 -0.12
N ALA A 162 18.87 -15.29 0.78
CA ALA A 162 19.49 -16.60 0.68
C ALA A 162 18.77 -17.43 -0.40
N PRO A 163 19.50 -18.28 -1.15
CA PRO A 163 18.93 -19.25 -2.06
C PRO A 163 18.27 -20.43 -1.33
#